data_AF-A0A7K2MUD5-F1
#
_entry.id   AF-A0A7K2MUD5-F1
#
_cell.length_a   1.000
_cell.length_b   1.000
_cell.length_c   1.000
_cell.angle_alpha   90.00
_cell.angle_beta   90.00
_cell.angle_gamma   90.00
#
_symmetry.space_group_name_H-M   'P 1'
#
loop_
_entity.id
_entity.type
_entity.pdbx_description
1 polymer ?
#
loop_
_entity_poly.entity_id
_entity_poly.type
_entity_poly.pdbx_seq_one_letter_code
_entity_poly.pdbx_strand_id
1 'polypeptide(L)' 'MDTHGEVHVAAVISPLGKILGTESFPATAAGYRQLLVWARKRGTVRRAGVEGTGTFG' A
#
# COMPACT_ATOMS: atom_id res chain seq x y z
N MET A 1 7.20 -22.38 11.54
CA MET A 1 7.71 -21.10 11.03
C MET A 1 6.74 -20.68 9.97
N ASP A 2 5.91 -19.71 10.30
CA ASP A 2 4.87 -19.25 9.41
C ASP A 2 5.46 -18.21 8.46
N THR A 3 5.63 -18.60 7.19
CA THR A 3 6.21 -17.73 6.15
C THR A 3 5.14 -17.19 5.22
N HIS A 4 3.87 -17.10 5.65
CA HIS A 4 2.95 -16.21 4.97
C HIS A 4 3.33 -14.77 5.33
N GLY A 5 4.32 -14.25 4.61
CA GLY A 5 4.53 -12.82 4.51
C GLY A 5 3.30 -12.24 3.84
N GLU A 6 2.34 -11.78 4.63
CA GLU A 6 1.19 -11.04 4.12
C GLU A 6 1.75 -9.86 3.31
N VAL A 7 1.41 -9.80 2.02
CA VAL A 7 1.83 -8.71 1.13
C VAL A 7 0.64 -7.77 0.98
N HIS A 8 0.88 -6.48 1.14
CA HIS A 8 -0.09 -5.44 0.79
C HIS A 8 0.17 -4.96 -0.63
N VAL A 9 -0.87 -4.98 -1.45
CA VAL A 9 -0.87 -4.31 -2.75
C VAL A 9 -1.43 -2.90 -2.57
N ALA A 10 -0.67 -1.89 -2.95
CA ALA A 10 -1.08 -0.50 -2.92
C ALA A 10 -1.29 0.03 -4.34
N ALA A 11 -2.31 0.88 -4.51
CA ALA A 11 -2.54 1.61 -5.75
C ALA A 11 -2.62 3.13 -5.47
N VAL A 12 -1.93 3.93 -6.28
CA VAL A 12 -2.11 5.39 -6.29
C VAL A 12 -3.10 5.73 -7.40
N ILE A 13 -4.16 6.45 -7.05
CA ILE A 13 -5.23 6.83 -7.97
C ILE A 13 -5.30 8.36 -8.04
N SER A 14 -5.40 8.90 -9.25
CA SER A 14 -5.62 10.33 -9.48
C SER A 14 -7.04 10.75 -9.09
N PRO A 15 -7.31 12.05 -8.89
CA PRO A 15 -8.66 12.55 -8.64
C PRO A 15 -9.70 12.18 -9.72
N LEU A 16 -9.24 11.88 -10.95
CA LEU A 16 -10.09 11.46 -12.07
C LEU A 16 -10.29 9.94 -12.15
N GLY A 17 -9.88 9.19 -11.13
CA GLY A 17 -10.00 7.72 -11.09
C GLY A 17 -8.93 6.96 -11.87
N LYS A 18 -7.99 7.64 -12.53
CA LYS A 18 -6.87 6.97 -13.23
C LYS A 18 -5.86 6.38 -12.25
N ILE A 19 -5.47 5.13 -12.44
CA ILE A 19 -4.35 4.49 -11.71
C ILE A 19 -3.02 5.11 -12.18
N LEU A 20 -2.24 5.62 -11.23
CA LEU A 20 -0.93 6.23 -11.44
C LEU A 20 0.23 5.27 -11.12
N GLY A 21 -0.05 4.20 -10.37
CA GLY A 21 0.91 3.15 -10.07
C GLY A 21 0.34 2.11 -9.12
N THR A 22 0.86 0.90 -9.19
CA THR A 22 0.55 -0.23 -8.31
C THR A 22 1.86 -0.86 -7.85
N GLU A 23 1.97 -1.17 -6.56
CA GLU A 23 3.17 -1.81 -6.01
C GLU A 23 2.83 -2.65 -4.77
N SER A 24 3.61 -3.72 -4.57
CA SER A 24 3.42 -4.68 -3.49
C SER A 24 4.49 -4.50 -2.42
N PHE A 25 4.07 -4.47 -1.16
CA PHE A 25 4.95 -4.27 -0.01
C PHE A 25 4.68 -5.33 1.06
N PRO A 26 5.70 -5.77 1.81
CA PRO A 26 5.46 -6.63 2.97
C PRO A 26 4.54 -5.94 4.00
N ALA A 27 3.61 -6.68 4.61
CA ALA A 27 2.76 -6.23 5.72
C ALA A 27 3.53 -6.12 7.04
N THR A 28 4.64 -5.41 7.00
CA THR A 28 5.51 -5.14 8.14
C THR A 28 5.65 -3.64 8.33
N ALA A 29 6.06 -3.22 9.52
CA ALA A 29 6.36 -1.81 9.79
C ALA A 29 7.37 -1.22 8.78
N ALA A 30 8.33 -2.02 8.29
CA ALA A 30 9.27 -1.61 7.26
C ALA A 30 8.59 -1.44 5.89
N GLY A 31 7.74 -2.38 5.49
CA GLY A 31 6.99 -2.30 4.23
C GLY A 31 6.00 -1.14 4.19
N TYR A 32 5.35 -0.79 5.30
CA TYR A 32 4.51 0.41 5.37
C TYR A 32 5.31 1.71 5.16
N ARG A 33 6.53 1.79 5.68
CA ARG A 33 7.41 2.95 5.43
C ARG A 33 7.82 3.01 3.96
N GLN A 34 8.13 1.87 3.34
CA GLN A 34 8.45 1.79 1.91
C GLN A 34 7.27 2.26 1.06
N LEU A 35 6.06 1.79 1.36
CA LEU A 35 4.82 2.22 0.72
C LEU A 35 4.64 3.74 0.79
N LEU A 36 4.82 4.35 1.96
CA LEU A 36 4.67 5.80 2.13
C LEU A 36 5.70 6.59 1.32
N VAL A 37 6.95 6.15 1.30
CA VAL A 37 8.01 6.77 0.48
C VAL A 37 7.66 6.66 -0.99
N TRP A 38 7.25 5.48 -1.44
CA TRP A 38 6.84 5.24 -2.82
C TRP A 38 5.67 6.12 -3.25
N ALA A 39 4.60 6.18 -2.44
CA ALA A 39 3.40 6.95 -2.75
C ALA A 39 3.70 8.45 -2.87
N ARG A 40 4.55 8.99 -1.98
CA ARG A 40 4.96 10.40 -2.01
C ARG A 40 5.77 10.78 -3.26
N LYS A 41 6.50 9.84 -3.87
CA LYS A 41 7.21 10.10 -5.14
C LYS A 41 6.26 10.30 -6.33
N ARG A 42 4.99 9.88 -6.21
CA ARG A 42 3.97 10.03 -7.26
C ARG A 42 3.12 11.30 -7.09
N GLY A 43 3.39 12.11 -6.06
CA GLY A 43 2.75 13.39 -5.80
C GLY A 43 2.23 13.51 -4.37
N THR A 44 1.46 14.57 -4.12
CA THR A 44 0.84 14.81 -2.80
C THR A 44 -0.29 13.82 -2.56
N VAL A 45 -0.06 12.87 -1.66
CA VAL A 45 -1.10 11.93 -1.19
C VAL A 45 -2.07 12.70 -0.29
N ARG A 46 -3.31 12.90 -0.75
CA ARG A 46 -4.36 13.62 0.00
C ARG A 46 -5.19 12.71 0.90
N ARG A 47 -5.40 11.46 0.50
CA ARG A 47 -6.20 10.46 1.22
C ARG A 47 -5.60 9.08 0.95
N ALA A 48 -5.70 8.19 1.92
CA ALA A 48 -5.39 6.77 1.78
C ALA A 48 -6.56 5.97 2.35
N GLY A 49 -6.97 4.93 1.65
CA GLY A 49 -7.92 3.92 2.12
C GLY A 49 -7.18 2.60 2.26
N VAL A 50 -7.51 1.83 3.29
CA VAL A 50 -7.01 0.47 3.48
C VAL A 50 -8.23 -0.43 3.46
N GLU A 51 -8.30 -1.32 2.49
CA GLU A 51 -9.25 -2.43 2.51
C GLU A 51 -8.53 -3.60 3.19
N GLY A 52 -8.86 -3.83 4.45
CA GLY A 52 -8.34 -4.99 5.17
C GLY A 52 -9.16 -6.21 4.79
N THR A 53 -8.56 -7.21 4.16
CA THR A 53 -9.02 -8.59 4.37
C THR A 53 -8.72 -8.91 5.83
N GLY A 54 -9.75 -8.95 6.66
CA GLY A 54 -9.59 -9.26 8.08
C GLY A 54 -9.04 -10.67 8.26
N THR A 55 -7.72 -10.80 8.37
CA THR A 55 -7.07 -11.90 9.08
C THR A 55 -6.77 -11.37 10.48
N PHE A 56 -7.80 -11.42 11.34
CA PHE A 56 -7.54 -11.56 12.76
C PHE A 56 -6.91 -12.95 12.94
N GLY A 57 -5.74 -12.99 13.57
CA GLY A 57 -5.23 -14.24 14.15
C GLY A 57 -6.17 -14.77 15.22
#